data_AF-A0A1D6KG24-F1
#
_entry.id   AF-A0A1D6KG24-F1
#
_cell.length_a   1.000
_cell.length_b   1.000
_cell.length_c   1.000
_cell.angle_alpha   90.00
_cell.angle_beta   90.00
_cell.angle_gamma   90.00
#
_symmetry.space_group_name_H-M   'P 1'
#
loop_
_entity.id
_entity.type
_entity.pdbx_description
1 polymer ?
#
loop_
_entity_poly.entity_id
_entity_poly.type
_entity_poly.pdbx_seq_one_letter_code
_entity_poly.pdbx_strand_id
1 'polypeptide(L)'
;MFEMLVGYPPFYSEDPMSTCRKIVNWRSHLKFPEEASLSLEAKDLISKLLCNVDQRIGTKGAHEIKAHPWFAGVEWEKLYQMEAAFIPEVNDELDTQNFEKFEEMVFCCIGKVIHE
;
A
#
# COMPACT_ATOMS: atom_id res chain seq x y z
N MET A 1 1.53 2.13 3.88
CA MET A 1 1.30 2.92 5.11
C MET A 1 0.68 4.28 4.79
N PHE A 2 1.38 5.21 4.15
CA PHE A 2 0.84 6.55 3.85
C PHE A 2 -0.53 6.47 3.13
N GLU A 3 -0.60 5.70 2.05
CA GLU A 3 -1.85 5.53 1.28
C GLU A 3 -3.01 4.95 2.11
N MET A 4 -2.74 3.98 3.00
CA MET A 4 -3.78 3.42 3.88
C MET A 4 -4.33 4.46 4.89
N LEU A 5 -3.51 5.44 5.30
CA LEU A 5 -3.89 6.45 6.28
C LEU A 5 -4.43 7.74 5.63
N VAL A 6 -4.06 8.01 4.38
CA VAL A 6 -4.38 9.26 3.67
C VAL A 6 -5.36 9.05 2.51
N GLY A 7 -5.44 7.83 1.96
CA GLY A 7 -6.31 7.46 0.84
C GLY A 7 -5.66 7.54 -0.55
N TYR A 8 -4.42 8.01 -0.65
CA TYR A 8 -3.67 8.08 -1.91
C TYR A 8 -2.15 8.03 -1.67
N PRO A 9 -1.32 7.64 -2.66
CA PRO A 9 0.12 7.55 -2.47
C PRO A 9 0.77 8.95 -2.40
N PRO A 10 1.86 9.12 -1.61
CA PRO A 10 2.42 10.45 -1.26
C PRO A 10 2.98 11.23 -2.46
N PHE A 11 3.26 10.56 -3.58
CA PHE A 11 3.87 11.17 -4.77
C PHE A 11 2.97 11.07 -6.01
N TYR A 12 1.67 10.78 -5.82
CA TYR A 12 0.72 10.61 -6.92
C TYR A 12 0.69 11.81 -7.87
N SER A 13 0.61 11.53 -9.16
CA SER A 13 0.34 12.46 -10.25
C SER A 13 -0.32 11.69 -11.39
N GLU A 14 -1.10 12.38 -12.23
CA GLU A 14 -1.72 11.77 -13.42
C GLU A 14 -0.68 11.29 -14.44
N ASP A 15 0.41 12.04 -14.59
CA ASP A 15 1.52 11.72 -15.48
C ASP A 15 2.61 10.92 -14.74
N PRO A 16 3.03 9.74 -15.25
CA PRO A 16 4.08 8.93 -14.64
C PRO A 16 5.41 9.67 -14.49
N MET A 17 5.79 10.51 -15.46
CA MET A 17 7.04 11.27 -15.38
C MET A 17 7.03 12.28 -14.23
N SER A 18 5.87 12.89 -13.97
CA SER A 18 5.64 13.80 -12.85
C SER A 18 5.72 13.06 -11.51
N THR A 19 5.13 11.86 -11.42
CA THR A 19 5.29 10.97 -10.25
C THR A 19 6.75 10.64 -9.99
N CYS A 20 7.51 10.24 -11.02
CA CYS A 20 8.95 9.98 -10.90
C CYS A 20 9.72 11.21 -10.40
N ARG A 21 9.42 12.41 -10.93
CA ARG A 21 10.05 13.66 -10.48
C ARG A 21 9.75 13.95 -9.00
N LYS A 22 8.52 13.71 -8.54
CA LYS A 22 8.14 13.86 -7.13
C LYS A 22 8.89 12.87 -6.23
N ILE A 23 9.04 11.61 -6.66
CA ILE A 23 9.79 10.58 -5.93
C ILE A 23 11.28 10.97 -5.79
N VAL A 24 11.92 11.38 -6.89
CA VAL A 24 13.34 11.82 -6.85
C VAL A 24 13.51 13.03 -5.94
N ASN A 25 12.56 13.97 -5.98
CA ASN A 25 12.55 15.18 -5.14
C ASN A 25 11.70 14.99 -3.87
N TRP A 26 11.71 13.81 -3.26
CA TRP A 26 10.83 13.46 -2.14
C TRP A 26 10.91 14.46 -0.97
N ARG A 27 12.08 15.05 -0.69
CA ARG A 27 12.26 16.01 0.41
C ARG A 27 11.36 17.23 0.31
N SER A 28 11.13 17.72 -0.90
CA SER A 28 10.26 18.88 -1.14
C SER A 28 8.81 18.48 -1.37
N HIS A 29 8.54 17.25 -1.80
CA HIS A 29 7.21 16.79 -2.21
C HIS A 29 6.50 15.90 -1.19
N LEU A 30 7.19 15.33 -0.20
CA LEU A 30 6.55 14.61 0.88
C LEU A 30 5.83 15.61 1.78
N LYS A 31 4.51 15.63 1.69
CA LYS A 31 3.62 16.48 2.49
C LYS A 31 2.60 15.61 3.20
N PHE A 32 2.31 15.98 4.44
CA PHE A 32 1.27 15.34 5.23
C PHE A 32 0.04 16.25 5.21
N PRO A 33 -1.07 15.84 4.57
CA PRO A 33 -2.31 16.61 4.59
C PRO A 33 -2.82 16.80 6.04
N GLU A 34 -3.39 17.96 6.34
CA GLU A 34 -3.94 18.26 7.67
C GLU A 34 -5.23 17.46 7.90
N GLU A 35 -6.02 17.28 6.85
CA GLU A 35 -7.28 16.55 6.84
C GLU A 35 -7.13 15.07 7.23
N ALA A 36 -5.98 14.45 6.96
CA ALA A 36 -5.73 13.06 7.30
C ALA A 36 -5.48 12.82 8.80
N SER A 37 -5.33 13.88 9.62
CA SER A 37 -5.22 13.81 11.09
C SER A 37 -4.24 12.73 11.61
N LEU A 38 -3.10 12.57 10.93
CA LEU A 38 -2.12 11.53 11.26
C LEU A 38 -1.47 11.77 12.63
N SER A 39 -1.31 10.70 13.42
CA SER A 39 -0.56 10.76 14.69
C SER A 39 0.91 11.15 14.44
N LEU A 40 1.56 11.68 15.48
CA LEU A 40 2.97 12.07 15.40
C LEU A 40 3.87 10.87 15.10
N GLU A 41 3.58 9.71 15.70
CA GLU A 41 4.30 8.46 15.51
C GLU A 41 4.15 7.94 14.08
N ALA A 42 2.97 8.12 13.47
CA ALA A 42 2.73 7.74 12.08
C ALA A 42 3.54 8.62 11.11
N LYS A 43 3.52 9.95 11.31
CA LYS A 43 4.32 10.89 10.52
C LYS A 43 5.82 10.62 10.65
N ASP A 44 6.28 10.31 11.87
CA ASP A 44 7.68 9.97 12.17
C ASP A 44 8.11 8.67 11.48
N LEU A 45 7.30 7.59 11.58
CA LEU A 45 7.59 6.33 10.91
C LEU A 45 7.65 6.50 9.39
N ILE A 46 6.67 7.18 8.80
CA ILE A 46 6.66 7.44 7.35
C ILE A 46 7.89 8.23 6.93
N SER A 47 8.30 9.25 7.68
CA SER A 47 9.47 10.07 7.37
C SER A 47 10.77 9.26 7.46
N LYS A 48 10.87 8.34 8.43
CA LYS A 48 12.03 7.43 8.58
C LYS A 48 12.08 6.35 7.50
N LEU A 49 10.94 5.97 6.92
CA LEU A 49 10.87 5.05 5.79
C LEU A 49 11.14 5.75 4.45
N LEU A 50 10.54 6.92 4.24
CA LEU A 50 10.66 7.74 3.02
C LEU A 50 11.82 8.72 3.15
N CYS A 51 13.03 8.17 3.29
CA CYS A 51 14.26 8.95 3.30
C CYS A 51 15.38 8.30 2.47
N ASN A 52 16.58 8.87 2.53
CA ASN A 52 17.77 8.28 1.91
C ASN A 52 18.01 6.86 2.42
N VAL A 53 18.48 5.98 1.54
CA VAL A 53 18.71 4.56 1.86
C VAL A 53 19.59 4.36 3.10
N ASP A 54 20.67 5.12 3.24
CA ASP A 54 21.63 4.98 4.34
C ASP A 54 21.07 5.37 5.71
N GLN A 55 19.97 6.13 5.74
CA GLN A 55 19.31 6.61 6.97
C GLN A 55 17.97 5.93 7.20
N ARG A 56 17.54 5.07 6.27
CA ARG A 56 16.23 4.42 6.32
C ARG A 56 16.17 3.46 7.50
N ILE A 57 15.11 3.60 8.31
CA ILE A 57 14.85 2.64 9.38
C ILE A 57 14.64 1.24 8.78
N GLY A 58 15.29 0.23 9.36
CA GLY A 58 15.29 -1.13 8.85
C GLY A 58 16.54 -1.50 8.06
N THR A 59 17.43 -0.55 7.76
CA THR A 59 18.73 -0.85 7.12
C THR A 59 19.59 -1.79 7.97
N LYS A 60 19.46 -1.78 9.31
CA LYS A 60 20.13 -2.76 10.20
C LYS A 60 19.27 -4.00 10.52
N GLY A 61 18.13 -4.14 9.85
CA GLY A 61 17.20 -5.25 10.00
C GLY A 61 15.84 -4.82 10.56
N ALA A 62 14.86 -5.73 10.43
CA ALA A 62 13.46 -5.45 10.74
C ALA A 62 13.18 -5.06 12.20
N HIS A 63 14.08 -5.40 13.14
CA HIS A 63 13.93 -5.05 14.55
C HIS A 63 13.84 -3.54 14.78
N GLU A 64 14.51 -2.71 13.98
CA GLU A 64 14.42 -1.24 14.08
C GLU A 64 12.99 -0.77 13.79
N ILE A 65 12.35 -1.36 12.78
CA ILE A 65 10.96 -1.04 12.40
C ILE A 65 10.00 -1.54 13.49
N LYS A 66 10.18 -2.78 13.94
CA LYS A 66 9.33 -3.40 15.00
C LYS A 66 9.36 -2.64 16.32
N ALA A 67 10.50 -2.03 16.65
CA ALA A 67 10.70 -1.25 17.88
C ALA A 67 10.19 0.19 17.78
N HIS A 68 9.69 0.62 16.62
CA HIS A 68 9.19 1.99 16.45
C HIS A 68 7.94 2.24 17.32
N PRO A 69 7.81 3.41 17.99
CA PRO A 69 6.66 3.72 18.85
C PRO A 69 5.29 3.59 18.19
N TRP A 70 5.22 3.73 16.87
CA TRP A 70 3.98 3.50 16.09
C TRP A 70 3.42 2.08 16.27
N PHE A 71 4.28 1.09 16.54
CA PHE A 71 3.91 -0.29 16.80
C PHE A 71 3.83 -0.64 18.30
N ALA A 72 3.74 0.37 19.18
CA ALA A 72 3.59 0.14 20.61
C ALA A 72 2.36 -0.75 20.89
N GLY A 73 2.57 -1.83 21.65
CA GLY A 73 1.52 -2.80 21.99
C GLY A 73 1.36 -3.95 20.99
N VAL A 74 2.07 -3.97 19.86
CA VAL A 74 2.03 -5.11 18.92
C VAL A 74 2.85 -6.28 19.45
N GLU A 75 2.20 -7.41 19.70
CA GLU A 75 2.86 -8.68 20.06
C GLU A 75 3.35 -9.43 18.81
N TRP A 76 4.52 -9.05 18.30
CA TRP A 76 5.06 -9.58 17.04
C TRP A 76 5.17 -11.11 16.96
N GLU A 77 5.46 -11.80 18.07
CA GLU A 77 5.55 -13.27 18.13
C GLU A 77 4.19 -13.97 18.05
N LYS A 78 3.10 -13.25 18.37
CA LYS A 78 1.73 -13.76 18.34
C LYS A 78 0.90 -13.14 17.24
N LEU A 79 1.52 -12.44 16.29
CA LEU A 79 0.81 -11.66 15.26
C LEU A 79 -0.25 -12.49 14.50
N TYR A 80 0.05 -13.75 14.19
CA TYR A 80 -0.88 -14.67 13.50
C TYR A 80 -1.99 -15.23 14.39
N GLN A 81 -1.87 -15.08 15.71
CA GLN A 81 -2.88 -15.49 16.70
C GLN A 81 -3.75 -14.31 17.14
N MET A 82 -3.32 -13.08 16.86
CA MET A 82 -4.10 -11.88 17.12
C MET A 82 -5.30 -11.81 16.18
N GLU A 83 -6.40 -11.26 16.69
CA GLU A 83 -7.58 -10.97 15.87
C GLU A 83 -7.23 -9.94 14.79
N ALA A 84 -7.56 -10.25 13.55
CA ALA A 84 -7.33 -9.34 12.43
C ALA A 84 -8.25 -8.12 12.54
N ALA A 85 -7.76 -6.95 12.14
CA ALA A 85 -8.56 -5.71 12.16
C ALA A 85 -9.80 -5.78 11.24
N PHE A 86 -9.76 -6.64 10.23
CA PHE A 86 -10.88 -6.92 9.35
C PHE A 86 -10.86 -8.41 8.98
N ILE A 87 -12.01 -9.07 9.15
CA ILE A 87 -12.23 -10.46 8.75
C ILE A 87 -13.24 -10.41 7.60
N PRO A 88 -12.83 -10.75 6.35
CA PRO A 88 -13.75 -10.76 5.23
C PRO A 88 -14.80 -11.86 5.39
N GLU A 89 -16.02 -11.58 4.94
CA GLU A 89 -17.07 -12.59 4.86
C GLU A 89 -16.77 -13.55 3.71
N VAL A 90 -16.84 -14.85 3.99
CA VAL A 90 -16.63 -15.93 2.99
C VAL A 90 -17.70 -16.98 3.25
N ASN A 91 -18.56 -17.22 2.26
CA ASN A 91 -19.69 -18.12 2.39
C ASN A 91 -19.31 -19.59 2.14
N ASP A 92 -18.43 -19.84 1.17
CA ASP A 92 -17.98 -21.19 0.78
C ASP A 92 -16.64 -21.17 0.03
N GLU A 93 -16.13 -22.35 -0.34
CA GLU A 93 -14.82 -22.52 -1.00
C GLU A 93 -14.72 -21.91 -2.41
N LEU A 94 -15.85 -21.64 -3.06
CA LEU A 94 -15.95 -21.03 -4.38
C LEU A 94 -16.39 -19.55 -4.32
N ASP A 95 -16.53 -18.99 -3.12
CA ASP A 95 -16.96 -17.61 -2.93
C ASP A 95 -15.88 -16.63 -3.45
N THR A 96 -16.28 -15.86 -4.47
CA THR A 96 -15.43 -14.86 -5.12
C THR A 96 -15.87 -13.42 -4.80
N GLN A 97 -16.74 -13.19 -3.81
CA GLN A 97 -17.33 -11.87 -3.53
C GLN A 97 -16.30 -10.79 -3.14
N ASN A 98 -15.16 -11.20 -2.58
CA ASN A 98 -14.07 -10.30 -2.19
C ASN A 98 -13.09 -10.01 -3.36
N PHE A 99 -13.39 -10.50 -4.58
CA PHE A 99 -12.61 -10.26 -5.78
C PHE A 99 -13.39 -9.38 -6.78
N GLU A 100 -12.66 -8.66 -7.62
CA GLU A 100 -13.26 -7.92 -8.73
C GLU A 100 -13.91 -8.87 -9.74
N LYS A 101 -15.10 -8.52 -10.19
CA LYS A 101 -15.81 -9.23 -11.26
C LYS A 101 -15.34 -8.66 -12.60
N PHE A 102 -14.74 -9.50 -13.43
CA PHE A 102 -14.38 -9.14 -14.79
C PHE A 102 -15.50 -9.55 -15.74
N GLU A 103 -15.86 -8.68 -16.68
CA GLU A 103 -16.71 -9.09 -17.80
C GLU A 103 -15.94 -10.06 -18.70
N GLU A 104 -16.54 -11.20 -19.04
CA GLU A 104 -15.96 -12.10 -20.03
C GLU A 104 -15.95 -11.41 -21.39
N MET A 105 -14.75 -11.07 -21.89
CA MET A 105 -14.59 -10.64 -23.28
C MET A 105 -14.90 -11.82 -24.20
N VAL A 106 -16.13 -11.90 -24.69
CA VAL A 106 -16.52 -12.85 -25.74
C VAL A 106 -15.78 -12.48 -27.02
N PHE A 107 -14.70 -13.19 -27.34
CA PHE A 107 -14.05 -13.13 -28.65
C PHE A 107 -14.97 -13.73 -29.73
N CYS A 108 -15.99 -12.98 -30.16
CA CYS A 108 -16.93 -13.38 -31.22
C CYS A 108 -16.38 -13.14 -32.64
N CYS A 109 -15.06 -13.16 -32.87
CA CYS A 109 -14.49 -12.87 -34.20
C CYS A 109 -13.29 -13.77 -34.59
N ILE A 110 -13.37 -15.08 -34.36
CA ILE A 110 -12.44 -16.05 -35.02
C ILE A 110 -13.22 -17.05 -35.87
N GLY A 111 -14.21 -16.57 -36.62
CA GLY A 111 -15.15 -17.43 -37.37
C GLY A 111 -15.41 -17.03 -38.82
N LYS A 112 -14.59 -16.18 -39.45
CA LYS A 112 -14.70 -15.87 -40.90
C LYS A 112 -13.36 -15.52 -41.54
N VAL A 113 -12.47 -16.49 -41.75
CA VAL A 113 -11.56 -16.53 -42.92
C VAL A 113 -11.07 -17.99 -43.11
N ILE A 114 -11.88 -18.87 -43.71
CA ILE A 114 -11.38 -19.97 -44.56
C ILE A 114 -12.45 -20.27 -45.62
N HIS A 115 -12.50 -19.44 -46.64
CA HIS A 115 -13.07 -19.79 -47.94
C HIS A 115 -12.28 -19.01 -48.99
N GLU A 116 -11.18 -19.60 -49.42
CA GLU A 116 -10.63 -19.57 -50.77
C GLU A 116 -9.90 -20.90 -51.00
#